data_AF-A0A0K8VHQ6-F1
#
_entry.id   AF-A0A0K8VHQ6-F1
#
_cell.length_a   1.000
_cell.length_b   1.000
_cell.length_c   1.000
_cell.angle_alpha   90.00
_cell.angle_beta   90.00
_cell.angle_gamma   90.00
#
_symmetry.space_group_name_H-M   'P 1'
#
loop_
_entity.id
_entity.type
_entity.pdbx_description
1 polymer ?
#
loop_
_entity_poly.entity_id
_entity_poly.type
_entity_poly.pdbx_seq_one_letter_code
_entity_poly.pdbx_strand_id
1 'polypeptide(L)'
;MPVSLILNTKSGWMISELFANMLKHIKNFTNCSVENPILIPFDNHASHCSLESINYCAEVGIILLSFPPHTSHRLQPLDVSVFGPFKQFCRKAFIDFLTTNPGKQISIYDIGTLTQQPF
;
A
#
# COMPACT_ATOMS: atom_id res chain seq x y z
N MET A 1 9.80 -13.01 -12.96
CA MET A 1 10.00 -11.83 -12.08
C MET A 1 8.64 -11.29 -11.71
N PRO A 2 8.36 -10.93 -10.45
CA PRO A 2 7.12 -10.25 -10.10
C PRO A 2 7.07 -8.92 -10.86
N VAL A 3 6.07 -8.74 -11.71
CA VAL A 3 5.86 -7.45 -12.40
C VAL A 3 5.04 -6.59 -11.46
N SER A 4 5.53 -5.41 -11.12
CA SER A 4 4.79 -4.44 -10.30
C SER A 4 3.59 -3.92 -11.08
N LEU A 5 2.41 -3.91 -10.44
CA LEU A 5 1.22 -3.28 -10.98
C LEU A 5 1.12 -1.83 -10.47
N ILE A 6 1.02 -0.88 -11.39
CA ILE A 6 0.78 0.53 -11.08
C ILE A 6 -0.60 0.91 -11.62
N LEU A 7 -1.48 1.35 -10.71
CA LEU A 7 -2.82 1.83 -11.02
C LEU A 7 -2.96 3.26 -10.52
N ASN A 8 -3.55 4.16 -11.31
CA ASN A 8 -3.74 5.55 -10.91
C ASN A 8 -5.13 6.07 -11.27
N THR A 9 -5.53 7.13 -10.56
CA THR A 9 -6.65 7.99 -10.91
C THR A 9 -6.12 9.41 -11.08
N LYS A 10 -6.90 10.29 -11.75
CA LYS A 10 -6.53 11.71 -11.85
C LYS A 10 -6.33 12.38 -10.50
N SER A 11 -7.04 11.92 -9.46
CA SER A 11 -6.94 12.46 -8.11
C SER A 11 -5.88 11.77 -7.25
N GLY A 12 -5.29 10.65 -7.72
CA GLY A 12 -4.35 9.83 -6.97
C GLY A 12 -4.99 8.94 -5.89
N TRP A 13 -6.31 9.04 -5.67
CA TRP A 13 -7.01 8.24 -4.68
C TRP A 13 -7.39 6.86 -5.21
N MET A 14 -7.35 5.87 -4.30
CA MET A 14 -7.87 4.53 -4.56
C MET A 14 -9.39 4.57 -4.75
N ILE A 15 -9.89 3.85 -5.75
CA ILE A 15 -11.33 3.63 -6.00
C ILE A 15 -11.62 2.13 -6.09
N SER A 16 -12.89 1.75 -5.94
CA SER A 16 -13.29 0.34 -5.89
C SER A 16 -12.89 -0.46 -7.13
N GLU A 17 -12.95 0.14 -8.32
CA GLU A 17 -12.52 -0.51 -9.57
C GLU A 17 -11.02 -0.85 -9.54
N LEU A 18 -10.18 0.08 -9.08
CA LEU A 18 -8.74 -0.17 -8.98
C LEU A 18 -8.43 -1.22 -7.91
N PHE A 19 -9.18 -1.22 -6.81
CA PHE A 19 -9.05 -2.26 -5.77
C PHE A 19 -9.37 -3.66 -6.33
N ALA A 20 -10.44 -3.80 -7.10
CA ALA A 20 -10.79 -5.06 -7.76
C ALA A 20 -9.68 -5.53 -8.73
N ASN A 21 -9.08 -4.61 -9.49
CA ASN A 21 -7.96 -4.92 -10.38
C ASN A 21 -6.71 -5.37 -9.61
N MET A 22 -6.45 -4.75 -8.46
CA MET A 22 -5.38 -5.16 -7.55
C MET A 22 -5.62 -6.58 -7.00
N LEU A 23 -6.85 -6.91 -6.58
CA LEU A 23 -7.20 -8.26 -6.11
C LEU A 23 -7.00 -9.33 -7.20
N LYS A 24 -7.41 -9.05 -8.45
CA LYS A 24 -7.16 -9.93 -9.60
C LYS A 24 -5.66 -10.17 -9.82
N HIS A 25 -4.86 -9.11 -9.69
CA HIS A 25 -3.41 -9.21 -9.79
C HIS A 25 -2.80 -10.06 -8.66
N ILE A 26 -3.24 -9.86 -7.42
CA ILE A 26 -2.83 -10.69 -6.28
C ILE A 26 -3.15 -12.16 -6.55
N LYS A 27 -4.40 -12.47 -6.91
CA LYS A 27 -4.83 -13.84 -7.22
C LYS A 27 -3.93 -14.48 -8.28
N ASN A 28 -3.60 -13.76 -9.35
CA ASN A 28 -2.76 -14.29 -10.42
C ASN A 28 -1.31 -14.53 -9.96
N PHE A 29 -0.83 -13.77 -9.00
CA PHE A 29 0.53 -13.90 -8.48
C PHE A 29 0.64 -15.00 -7.41
N THR A 30 -0.34 -15.09 -6.52
CA THR A 30 -0.35 -16.08 -5.43
C THR A 30 -0.86 -17.44 -5.89
N ASN A 31 -1.63 -17.49 -6.98
CA ASN A 31 -2.38 -18.66 -7.43
C ASN A 31 -3.27 -19.25 -6.31
N CYS A 32 -3.86 -18.37 -5.49
CA CYS A 32 -4.79 -18.80 -4.46
C CYS A 32 -6.04 -19.47 -5.07
N SER A 33 -6.62 -20.38 -4.29
CA SER A 33 -7.86 -21.07 -4.62
C SER A 33 -8.68 -21.30 -3.34
N VAL A 34 -9.91 -21.77 -3.48
CA VAL A 34 -10.76 -22.09 -2.32
C VAL A 34 -10.13 -23.18 -1.44
N GLU A 35 -9.38 -24.11 -2.02
CA GLU A 35 -8.67 -25.19 -1.33
C GLU A 35 -7.34 -24.72 -0.72
N ASN A 36 -6.75 -23.65 -1.24
CA ASN A 36 -5.52 -23.03 -0.74
C ASN A 36 -5.70 -21.51 -0.59
N PRO A 37 -6.45 -21.08 0.44
CA PRO A 37 -6.83 -19.69 0.57
C PRO A 37 -5.69 -18.82 1.10
N ILE A 38 -5.72 -17.53 0.77
CA ILE A 38 -4.83 -16.52 1.33
C ILE A 38 -5.61 -15.54 2.20
N LEU A 39 -4.94 -14.96 3.19
CA LEU A 39 -5.51 -13.92 4.06
C LEU A 39 -4.97 -12.55 3.66
N ILE A 40 -5.88 -11.60 3.39
CA ILE A 40 -5.54 -10.20 3.18
C ILE A 40 -6.11 -9.37 4.34
N PRO A 41 -5.27 -8.93 5.28
CA PRO A 41 -5.66 -7.92 6.23
C PRO A 41 -5.75 -6.55 5.55
N PHE A 42 -6.84 -5.82 5.79
CA PHE A 42 -7.09 -4.53 5.13
C PHE A 42 -7.85 -3.55 6.03
N ASP A 43 -7.86 -2.28 5.63
CA ASP A 43 -8.64 -1.24 6.30
C ASP A 43 -10.05 -1.13 5.75
N ASN A 44 -11.00 -0.67 6.58
CA ASN A 44 -12.41 -0.59 6.20
C ASN A 44 -12.72 0.69 5.39
N HIS A 45 -11.77 1.19 4.59
CA HIS A 45 -12.00 2.34 3.73
C HIS A 45 -13.03 1.98 2.64
N ALA A 46 -13.95 2.90 2.33
CA ALA A 46 -15.10 2.62 1.46
C ALA A 46 -14.71 2.09 0.07
N SER A 47 -13.54 2.47 -0.47
CA SER A 47 -13.04 1.94 -1.73
C SER A 47 -12.80 0.43 -1.70
N HIS A 48 -12.45 -0.14 -0.55
CA HIS A 48 -12.15 -1.56 -0.38
C HIS A 48 -13.40 -2.41 -0.13
N CYS A 49 -14.52 -1.79 0.25
CA CYS A 49 -15.73 -2.46 0.71
C CYS A 49 -16.80 -2.59 -0.39
N SER A 50 -16.40 -2.79 -1.65
CA SER A 50 -17.38 -3.02 -2.71
C SER A 50 -17.89 -4.46 -2.68
N LEU A 51 -19.19 -4.65 -2.91
CA LEU A 51 -19.80 -5.99 -2.91
C LEU A 51 -19.18 -6.89 -3.98
N GLU A 52 -18.86 -6.34 -5.14
CA GLU A 52 -18.16 -7.05 -6.22
C GLU A 52 -16.80 -7.58 -5.77
N SER A 53 -15.98 -6.76 -5.10
CA SER A 53 -14.67 -7.20 -4.62
C SER A 53 -14.78 -8.26 -3.53
N ILE A 54 -15.74 -8.13 -2.63
CA ILE A 54 -15.96 -9.10 -1.54
C ILE A 54 -16.39 -10.46 -2.12
N ASN A 55 -17.34 -10.47 -3.05
CA ASN A 55 -17.80 -11.69 -3.71
C ASN A 55 -16.67 -12.35 -4.51
N TYR A 56 -15.94 -11.55 -5.30
CA TYR A 56 -14.78 -12.05 -6.05
C TYR A 56 -13.77 -12.74 -5.13
N CYS A 57 -13.41 -12.10 -4.01
CA CYS A 57 -12.48 -12.67 -3.03
C CYS A 57 -12.96 -14.04 -2.52
N ALA A 58 -14.23 -14.15 -2.13
CA ALA A 58 -14.80 -15.40 -1.67
C ALA A 58 -14.74 -16.51 -2.74
N GLU A 59 -15.01 -16.17 -4.00
CA GLU A 59 -14.98 -17.11 -5.13
C GLU A 59 -13.57 -17.62 -5.46
N VAL A 60 -12.52 -16.82 -5.24
CA VAL A 60 -11.14 -17.17 -5.60
C VAL A 60 -10.25 -17.60 -4.43
N GLY A 61 -10.82 -17.77 -3.23
CA GLY A 61 -10.07 -18.17 -2.04
C GLY A 61 -9.22 -17.05 -1.43
N ILE A 62 -9.69 -15.81 -1.50
CA ILE A 62 -9.12 -14.68 -0.74
C ILE A 62 -10.02 -14.42 0.46
N ILE A 63 -9.47 -14.56 1.66
CA ILE A 63 -10.12 -14.22 2.92
C ILE A 63 -9.75 -12.77 3.26
N LEU A 64 -10.74 -11.90 3.32
CA LEU A 64 -10.57 -10.51 3.74
C LEU A 64 -10.74 -10.40 5.26
N LEU A 65 -9.76 -9.81 5.94
CA LEU A 65 -9.82 -9.50 7.37
C LEU A 65 -9.76 -8.00 7.59
N SER A 66 -10.87 -7.40 8.02
CA SER A 66 -10.91 -5.97 8.34
C SER A 66 -10.42 -5.71 9.76
N PHE A 67 -9.73 -4.57 9.94
CA PHE A 67 -9.36 -4.11 11.27
C PHE A 67 -10.49 -3.34 11.96
N PRO A 68 -10.60 -3.40 13.30
CA PRO A 68 -11.47 -2.51 14.05
C PRO A 68 -11.17 -1.03 13.74
N PRO A 69 -12.16 -0.15 13.84
CA PRO A 69 -11.94 1.28 13.68
C PRO A 69 -10.85 1.80 14.64
N HIS A 70 -10.06 2.78 14.18
CA HIS A 70 -9.03 3.48 14.97
C HIS A 70 -7.86 2.62 15.49
N THR A 71 -7.64 1.42 14.94
CA THR A 71 -6.52 0.56 15.34
C THR A 71 -5.36 0.51 14.35
N SER A 72 -5.32 1.36 13.31
CA SER A 72 -4.27 1.34 12.28
C SER A 72 -2.85 1.39 12.87
N HIS A 73 -2.62 2.31 13.81
CA HIS A 73 -1.36 2.47 14.52
C HIS A 73 -0.86 1.26 15.33
N ARG A 74 -1.70 0.23 15.51
CA ARG A 74 -1.34 -1.02 16.23
C ARG A 74 -1.42 -2.25 15.35
N LEU A 75 -2.44 -2.33 14.52
CA LEU A 75 -2.80 -3.55 13.81
C LEU A 75 -2.46 -3.52 12.32
N GLN A 76 -2.33 -2.35 11.70
CA GLN A 76 -1.94 -2.29 10.29
C GLN A 76 -0.43 -2.52 10.17
N PRO A 77 0.00 -3.69 9.66
CA PRO A 77 1.43 -4.02 9.63
C PRO A 77 2.19 -3.02 8.77
N LEU A 78 1.61 -2.62 7.63
CA LEU A 78 2.25 -1.69 6.71
C LEU A 78 2.55 -0.33 7.34
N ASP A 79 1.63 0.20 8.16
CA ASP A 79 1.83 1.46 8.89
C ASP A 79 2.96 1.35 9.93
N VAL A 80 2.97 0.25 10.69
CA VAL A 80 3.88 0.07 11.83
C VAL A 80 5.27 -0.36 11.38
N SER A 81 5.37 -1.37 10.51
CA SER A 81 6.64 -2.02 10.18
C SER A 81 7.34 -1.46 8.95
N VAL A 82 6.60 -0.91 7.99
CA VAL A 82 7.18 -0.41 6.73
C VAL A 82 7.18 1.11 6.70
N PHE A 83 6.00 1.74 6.82
CA PHE A 83 5.87 3.18 6.66
C PHE A 83 6.46 3.96 7.84
N GLY A 84 6.41 3.42 9.06
CA GLY A 84 7.05 4.02 10.22
C GLY A 84 8.56 4.25 10.00
N PRO A 85 9.35 3.17 9.82
CA PRO A 85 10.78 3.28 9.51
C PRO A 85 11.08 4.09 8.25
N PHE A 86 10.32 3.87 7.17
CA PHE A 86 10.49 4.63 5.92
C PHE A 86 10.38 6.14 6.14
N LYS A 87 9.34 6.60 6.85
CA LYS A 87 9.16 8.03 7.15
C LYS A 87 10.30 8.60 7.98
N GLN A 88 10.84 7.84 8.93
CA GLN A 88 11.99 8.27 9.73
C GLN A 88 13.24 8.42 8.85
N PHE A 89 13.47 7.48 7.95
CA PHE A 89 14.57 7.53 7.00
C PHE A 89 14.44 8.73 6.05
N CYS A 90 13.27 8.93 5.43
CA CYS A 90 12.98 10.10 4.59
C CYS A 90 13.24 11.40 5.34
N ARG A 91 12.77 11.50 6.59
CA ARG A 91 13.00 12.68 7.44
C ARG A 91 14.49 12.95 7.63
N LYS A 92 15.28 11.92 7.90
CA LYS A 92 16.74 12.06 8.03
C LYS A 92 17.37 12.56 6.74
N ALA A 93 17.08 11.91 5.60
CA ALA A 93 17.62 12.29 4.30
C ALA A 93 17.25 13.74 3.92
N PHE A 94 16.03 14.17 4.22
CA PHE A 94 15.58 15.53 3.94
C PHE A 94 16.28 16.57 4.82
N ILE A 95 16.48 16.27 6.12
CA ILE A 95 17.24 17.16 7.02
C ILE A 95 18.69 17.29 6.56
N ASP A 96 19.32 16.17 6.20
CA ASP A 96 20.72 16.15 5.75
C ASP A 96 20.88 16.97 4.44
N PHE A 97 19.92 16.86 3.50
CA PHE A 97 19.91 17.67 2.29
C PHE A 97 19.71 19.17 2.56
N LEU A 98 18.72 19.55 3.38
CA LEU A 98 18.42 20.95 3.67
C LEU A 98 19.55 21.64 4.44
N THR A 99 20.24 20.90 5.31
CA THR A 99 21.39 21.42 6.07
C THR A 99 22.58 21.70 5.16
N THR A 100 22.79 20.85 4.14
CA THR A 100 23.88 21.01 3.16
C THR A 100 23.52 21.96 2.01
N ASN A 101 22.24 22.27 1.82
CA ASN A 101 21.73 23.13 0.75
C ASN A 101 20.78 24.23 1.29
N PRO A 102 21.29 25.23 2.03
CA PRO A 102 20.47 26.31 2.56
C PRO A 102 19.69 27.04 1.45
N GLY A 103 18.39 27.29 1.68
CA GLY A 103 17.52 28.02 0.76
C GLY A 103 16.95 27.19 -0.39
N LYS A 104 17.33 25.92 -0.55
CA LYS A 104 16.68 25.01 -1.50
C LYS A 104 15.42 24.39 -0.92
N GLN A 105 14.45 24.10 -1.79
CA GLN A 105 13.23 23.37 -1.44
C GLN A 105 13.32 21.93 -1.97
N ILE A 106 12.68 21.00 -1.27
CA ILE A 106 12.52 19.61 -1.70
C ILE A 106 11.16 19.48 -2.37
N SER A 107 11.13 18.95 -3.59
CA SER A 107 9.91 18.61 -4.32
C SER A 107 9.65 17.10 -4.28
N ILE A 108 8.47 16.66 -4.74
CA ILE A 108 8.13 15.24 -4.86
C ILE A 108 9.05 14.47 -5.82
N TYR A 109 9.66 15.17 -6.79
CA TYR A 109 10.57 14.58 -7.76
C TYR A 109 11.94 14.29 -7.17
N ASP A 110 12.30 14.95 -6.07
CA ASP A 110 13.57 14.75 -5.38
C ASP A 110 13.54 13.53 -4.46
N ILE A 111 12.34 13.11 -4.01
CA ILE A 111 12.16 12.02 -3.03
C ILE A 111 12.89 10.76 -3.49
N GLY A 112 12.67 10.33 -4.74
CA GLY A 112 13.29 9.10 -5.25
C GLY A 112 14.82 9.13 -5.23
N THR A 113 15.42 10.29 -5.45
CA THR A 113 16.88 10.49 -5.40
C THR A 113 17.38 10.56 -3.96
N LEU A 114 16.65 11.26 -3.08
CA LEU A 114 17.03 11.45 -1.68
C LEU A 114 16.86 10.17 -0.86
N THR A 115 16.01 9.23 -1.30
CA THR A 115 15.68 8.01 -0.56
C THR A 115 16.18 6.74 -1.25
N GLN A 116 17.31 6.79 -1.95
CA GLN A 116 17.86 5.63 -2.67
C GLN A 116 18.43 4.54 -1.77
N GLN A 117 18.83 4.89 -0.54
CA GLN A 117 19.34 3.89 0.39
C GLN A 117 18.17 3.08 0.98
N PRO A 118 18.33 1.77 1.16
CA PRO A 118 17.36 0.97 1.90
C PRO A 118 17.27 1.45 3.35
N PHE A 119 16.06 1.40 3.92
CA PHE A 119 15.76 1.78 5.30
C PHE A 119 15.58 0.55 6.19
#